data_AF-A0A2H9RB12-F1
#
_entry.id   AF-A0A2H9RB12-F1
#
_cell.length_a   1.000
_cell.length_b   1.000
_cell.length_c   1.000
_cell.angle_alpha   90.00
_cell.angle_beta   90.00
_cell.angle_gamma   90.00
#
_symmetry.space_group_name_H-M   'P 1'
#
loop_
_entity.id
_entity.type
_entity.pdbx_description
1 polymer ?
#
loop_
_entity_poly.entity_id
_entity_poly.type
_entity_poly.pdbx_seq_one_letter_code
_entity_poly.pdbx_strand_id
1 'polypeptide(L)' 'KETYQVGKTQESFDKQILRDWLTEHGYQKQFDDARDTGQEPIPPVIPSEVIQKMTNRYVIAYEKLTGHSL' A
#
# COMPACT_ATOMS: atom_id res chain seq x y z
N LYS A 1 1.54 0.95 -20.07
CA LYS A 1 0.20 0.39 -20.33
C LYS A 1 -0.73 0.93 -19.25
N GLU A 2 -1.72 1.72 -19.66
CA GLU A 2 -2.63 2.43 -18.77
C GLU A 2 -3.82 1.51 -18.50
N THR A 3 -3.81 0.85 -17.33
CA THR A 3 -4.85 -0.07 -16.85
C THR A 3 -6.11 0.64 -16.37
N TYR A 4 -6.26 1.93 -16.71
CA TYR A 4 -7.40 2.73 -16.31
C TYR A 4 -8.65 2.39 -17.15
N GLN A 5 -9.70 1.92 -16.46
CA GLN A 5 -11.01 1.61 -17.04
C GLN A 5 -12.10 2.04 -16.09
N VAL A 6 -12.91 3.02 -16.52
CA VAL A 6 -14.12 3.45 -15.82
C VAL A 6 -15.05 2.25 -15.62
N GLY A 7 -15.49 2.01 -14.39
CA GLY A 7 -16.35 0.88 -14.02
C GLY A 7 -15.62 -0.40 -13.60
N LYS A 8 -14.28 -0.42 -13.57
CA LYS A 8 -13.48 -1.51 -12.97
C LYS A 8 -12.70 -1.02 -11.76
N THR A 9 -12.50 -1.93 -10.79
CA THR A 9 -11.57 -1.73 -9.68
C THR A 9 -10.20 -1.38 -10.25
N GLN A 10 -9.79 -0.14 -10.02
CA GLN A 10 -8.50 0.37 -10.45
C GLN A 10 -7.41 -0.24 -9.57
N GLU A 11 -6.24 -0.53 -10.16
CA GLU A 11 -5.06 -0.87 -9.35
C GLU A 11 -4.84 0.28 -8.37
N SER A 12 -5.08 0.03 -7.08
CA SER A 12 -4.89 1.06 -6.06
C SER A 12 -3.39 1.28 -5.92
N PHE A 13 -2.90 2.34 -6.57
CA PHE A 13 -1.48 2.66 -6.72
C PHE A 13 -0.76 2.95 -5.40
N ASP A 14 -1.52 3.13 -4.32
CA ASP A 14 -1.05 3.84 -3.15
C ASP A 14 -1.10 2.98 -1.88
N LYS A 15 -2.18 2.20 -1.72
CA LYS A 15 -2.45 1.49 -0.45
C LYS A 15 -2.66 -0.01 -0.61
N GLN A 16 -2.73 -0.53 -1.83
CA GLN A 16 -2.93 -1.96 -2.03
C GLN A 16 -1.69 -2.75 -1.61
N ILE A 17 -0.48 -2.29 -1.93
CA ILE A 17 0.77 -2.98 -1.54
C ILE A 17 0.86 -3.12 -0.02
N LEU A 18 0.53 -2.05 0.72
CA LEU A 18 0.56 -2.08 2.17
C LEU A 18 -0.53 -3.01 2.72
N ARG A 19 -1.76 -2.97 2.17
CA ARG A 19 -2.85 -3.87 2.57
C ARG A 19 -2.51 -5.34 2.30
N ASP A 20 -1.96 -5.63 1.12
CA ASP A 20 -1.56 -6.97 0.73
C ASP A 20 -0.46 -7.46 1.66
N TRP A 21 0.56 -6.64 1.94
CA TRP A 21 1.62 -6.97 2.90
C TRP A 21 1.07 -7.23 4.31
N LEU A 22 0.19 -6.36 4.81
CA LEU A 22 -0.46 -6.50 6.12
C LEU A 22 -1.30 -7.78 6.20
N THR A 23 -1.96 -8.14 5.11
CA THR A 23 -2.78 -9.36 5.03
C THR A 23 -1.90 -10.61 4.96
N GLU A 24 -0.88 -10.59 4.11
CA GLU A 24 0.06 -11.70 3.90
C GLU A 24 0.88 -12.02 5.16
N HIS A 25 1.22 -10.99 5.95
CA HIS A 25 1.95 -11.15 7.21
C HIS A 25 1.04 -11.34 8.43
N GLY A 26 -0.29 -11.43 8.23
CA GLY A 26 -1.26 -11.66 9.31
C GLY A 26 -1.48 -10.48 10.25
N TYR A 27 -0.90 -9.32 9.96
CA TYR A 27 -1.13 -8.09 10.73
C TYR A 27 -2.57 -7.64 10.67
N GLN A 28 -3.26 -7.83 9.54
CA GLN A 28 -4.68 -7.51 9.40
C GLN A 28 -5.50 -8.07 10.57
N LYS A 29 -5.25 -9.33 10.94
CA LYS A 29 -5.92 -9.97 12.07
C LYS A 29 -5.47 -9.40 13.42
N GLN A 30 -4.19 -9.10 13.62
CA GLN A 30 -3.72 -8.44 14.84
C GLN A 30 -4.34 -7.06 15.05
N PHE A 31 -4.49 -6.28 13.96
CA PHE A 31 -5.17 -5.00 13.98
C PHE A 31 -6.65 -5.15 14.35
N ASP A 32 -7.32 -6.16 13.77
CA ASP A 32 -8.73 -6.45 14.06
C ASP A 32 -8.92 -6.93 15.52
N ASP A 33 -8.07 -7.85 16.02
CA ASP A 33 -8.09 -8.37 17.38
C ASP A 33 -7.78 -7.26 18.42
N ALA A 34 -6.81 -6.39 18.15
CA ALA A 34 -6.50 -5.23 19.00
C ALA A 34 -7.68 -4.25 19.07
N ARG A 35 -8.33 -3.99 17.92
CA ARG A 35 -9.49 -3.11 17.84
C ARG A 35 -10.69 -3.68 18.57
N ASP A 36 -10.91 -4.99 18.49
CA ASP A 36 -11.98 -5.70 19.20
C ASP A 36 -11.77 -5.70 20.72
N THR A 37 -10.51 -5.78 21.15
CA THR A 37 -10.12 -5.70 22.57
C THR A 37 -10.00 -4.27 23.10
N GLY A 38 -10.27 -3.25 22.28
CA GLY A 38 -10.20 -1.84 22.65
C GLY A 38 -8.78 -1.31 22.88
N GLN A 39 -7.76 -2.03 22.42
CA GLN A 39 -6.37 -1.61 22.44
C GLN A 39 -5.98 -0.90 21.14
N GLU A 40 -5.10 0.09 21.25
CA GLU A 40 -4.48 0.67 20.06
C GLU A 40 -3.55 -0.37 19.43
N PRO A 41 -3.75 -0.71 18.15
CA PRO A 41 -2.91 -1.69 17.49
C PRO A 41 -1.49 -1.16 17.34
N ILE A 42 -0.50 -1.98 17.71
CA ILE A 42 0.90 -1.61 17.61
C ILE A 42 1.28 -1.60 16.12
N PRO A 43 1.69 -0.46 15.54
CA PRO A 43 2.09 -0.41 14.15
C PRO A 43 3.34 -1.28 13.95
N PRO A 44 3.30 -2.28 13.05
CA PRO A 44 4.46 -3.12 12.81
C PRO A 44 5.54 -2.34 12.06
N VAL A 45 6.78 -2.74 12.27
CA VAL A 45 7.90 -2.20 11.50
C VAL A 45 7.74 -2.65 10.05
N ILE A 46 7.40 -1.71 9.17
CA ILE A 46 7.26 -1.99 7.74
C ILE A 46 8.67 -2.27 7.18
N PRO A 47 8.88 -3.43 6.52
CA PRO A 47 10.18 -3.75 5.94
C PRO A 47 10.51 -2.78 4.81
N SER A 48 11.80 -2.51 4.66
CA SER A 48 12.33 -1.60 3.64
C SER A 48 11.92 -1.99 2.22
N GLU A 49 11.71 -3.28 1.94
CA GLU A 49 11.24 -3.73 0.63
C GLU A 49 9.85 -3.18 0.27
N VAL A 50 8.91 -3.17 1.23
CA VAL A 50 7.55 -2.64 1.02
C VAL A 50 7.61 -1.13 0.83
N ILE A 51 8.42 -0.44 1.63
CA ILE A 51 8.67 1.00 1.49
C ILE A 51 9.24 1.29 0.11
N GLN A 52 10.25 0.56 -0.34
CA GLN A 52 10.87 0.75 -1.65
C GLN A 52 9.89 0.47 -2.80
N LYS A 53 9.08 -0.59 -2.71
CA LYS A 53 8.04 -0.90 -3.71
C LYS A 53 7.01 0.23 -3.81
N MET A 54 6.56 0.76 -2.67
CA MET A 54 5.64 1.91 -2.64
C MET A 54 6.31 3.16 -3.22
N THR A 55 7.49 3.52 -2.74
CA THR A 55 8.26 4.68 -3.22
C THR A 55 8.48 4.62 -4.72
N ASN A 56 8.90 3.47 -5.26
CA ASN A 56 9.13 3.32 -6.69
C ASN A 56 7.83 3.52 -7.49
N ARG A 57 6.68 3.02 -7.01
CA ARG A 57 5.38 3.31 -7.65
C ARG A 57 5.04 4.80 -7.64
N TYR A 58 5.28 5.49 -6.52
CA TYR A 58 5.08 6.94 -6.46
C TYR A 58 6.00 7.71 -7.40
N VAL A 59 7.27 7.32 -7.47
CA VAL A 59 8.24 7.91 -8.40
C VAL A 59 7.75 7.72 -9.83
N ILE A 60 7.42 6.48 -10.24
CA ILE A 60 6.89 6.20 -11.58
C ILE A 60 5.61 6.99 -11.87
N ALA A 61 4.71 7.11 -10.90
CA ALA A 61 3.48 7.89 -11.05
C ALA A 61 3.78 9.39 -11.22
N TYR A 62 4.69 9.93 -10.41
CA TYR A 62 5.15 11.31 -10.48
C TYR A 62 5.82 11.60 -11.83
N GLU A 63 6.74 10.75 -12.28
CA GLU A 63 7.43 10.89 -13.56
C GLU A 63 6.46 10.83 -14.73
N LYS A 64 5.45 9.95 -14.67
CA LYS A 64 4.40 9.90 -15.70
C LYS A 64 3.50 11.13 -15.71
N LEU A 65 3.16 11.66 -14.53
CA LEU A 65 2.28 12.83 -14.40
C LEU A 65 2.98 14.12 -14.80
N THR A 66 4.26 14.27 -14.42
CA THR A 66 5.00 15.51 -14.60
C THR A 66 5.89 15.51 -15.84
N GLY A 67 6.20 14.34 -16.41
CA GLY A 67 7.17 14.21 -17.50
C GLY A 67 8.62 14.50 -17.08
N HIS A 68 8.86 14.74 -15.80
CA HIS A 68 10.17 15.00 -15.23
C HIS A 68 10.66 13.79 -14.44
N SER A 69 11.88 13.32 -14.74
CA SER A 69 12.56 12.32 -13.94
C SER A 69 13.04 12.90 -12.62
N LEU A 70 12.84 12.18 -11.52
CA LEU A 70 13.25 12.57 -10.17
C LEU A 70 14.75 12.39 -9.94
#